data_AF-A0A920F3K8-F1
#
_entry.id   AF-A0A920F3K8-F1
#
_cell.length_a   1.000
_cell.length_b   1.000
_cell.length_c   1.000
_cell.angle_alpha   90.00
_cell.angle_beta   90.00
_cell.angle_gamma   90.00
#
_symmetry.space_group_name_H-M   'P 1'
#
loop_
_entity.id
_entity.type
_entity.pdbx_description
1 polymer ?
#
loop_
_entity_poly.entity_id
_entity_poly.type
_entity_poly.pdbx_seq_one_letter_code
_entity_poly.pdbx_strand_id
1 'polypeptide(L)'
;MTKVQFLTADEAAAMIEDGAVIGLTGGGGGLVEASALHAAVERRFLATEHPRNLTCIHALGIGDRQERGMNRFAHVGMTTRVIGGHWVWSPRMQQMARDNEIEAYVLPGGVIMQLMREVAAGVPA
;
A
#
# COMPACT_ATOMS: atom_id res chain seq x y z
N MET A 1 -12.65 26.00 -6.47
CA MET A 1 -12.33 24.96 -5.46
C MET A 1 -13.19 23.76 -5.74
N THR A 2 -12.59 22.60 -5.99
CA THR A 2 -13.34 21.35 -6.12
C THR A 2 -13.96 21.02 -4.76
N LYS A 3 -15.26 20.71 -4.72
CA LYS A 3 -15.96 20.37 -3.48
C LYS A 3 -15.43 19.02 -2.97
N VAL A 4 -15.03 18.95 -1.71
CA VAL A 4 -14.61 17.69 -1.07
C VAL A 4 -15.78 16.72 -1.07
N GLN A 5 -15.53 15.48 -1.50
CA GLN A 5 -16.50 14.39 -1.43
C GLN A 5 -16.29 13.61 -0.14
N PHE A 6 -17.37 13.35 0.58
CA PHE A 6 -17.36 12.50 1.76
C PHE A 6 -17.86 11.12 1.34
N LEU A 7 -17.01 10.12 1.53
CA LEU A 7 -17.26 8.72 1.16
C LEU A 7 -17.03 7.83 2.37
N THR A 8 -17.72 6.71 2.39
CA THR A 8 -17.41 5.57 3.26
C THR A 8 -16.11 4.91 2.81
N ALA A 9 -15.50 4.10 3.68
CA ALA A 9 -14.28 3.37 3.35
C ALA A 9 -14.51 2.35 2.21
N ASP A 10 -15.69 1.73 2.14
CA ASP A 10 -16.01 0.75 1.11
C ASP A 10 -16.25 1.43 -0.26
N GLU A 11 -16.90 2.61 -0.29
CA GLU A 11 -17.02 3.43 -1.50
C GLU A 11 -15.64 3.86 -2.02
N ALA A 12 -14.76 4.35 -1.13
CA ALA A 12 -13.40 4.73 -1.51
C ALA A 12 -12.57 3.51 -1.98
N ALA A 13 -12.71 2.36 -1.31
CA ALA A 13 -12.04 1.13 -1.72
C ALA A 13 -12.50 0.65 -3.10
N ALA A 14 -13.78 0.84 -3.46
CA ALA A 14 -14.32 0.47 -4.76
C ALA A 14 -13.72 1.27 -5.92
N MET A 15 -13.18 2.46 -5.67
CA MET A 15 -12.53 3.32 -6.68
C MET A 15 -11.13 2.84 -7.07
N ILE A 16 -10.55 1.87 -6.36
CA ILE A 16 -9.22 1.33 -6.69
C ILE A 16 -9.37 0.33 -7.84
N GLU A 17 -8.73 0.61 -8.97
CA GLU A 17 -8.75 -0.27 -10.13
C GLU A 17 -7.66 -1.34 -10.08
N ASP A 18 -7.83 -2.41 -10.85
CA ASP A 18 -6.78 -3.40 -11.08
C ASP A 18 -5.55 -2.72 -11.72
N GLY A 19 -4.35 -3.10 -11.30
CA GLY A 19 -3.10 -2.53 -11.81
C GLY A 19 -2.73 -1.15 -11.23
N ALA A 20 -3.50 -0.63 -10.27
CA ALA A 20 -3.22 0.68 -9.68
C ALA A 20 -1.88 0.72 -8.93
N VAL A 21 -1.25 1.90 -8.95
CA VAL A 21 -0.08 2.21 -8.13
C VAL A 21 -0.54 2.96 -6.88
N ILE A 22 -0.36 2.35 -5.71
CA ILE A 22 -0.87 2.85 -4.43
C ILE A 22 0.27 3.32 -3.54
N GLY A 23 0.26 4.60 -3.19
CA GLY A 23 1.14 5.16 -2.16
C GLY A 23 0.54 4.99 -0.78
N LEU A 24 1.19 4.25 0.11
CA LEU A 24 0.78 4.13 1.51
C LEU A 24 1.57 5.10 2.38
N THR A 25 0.84 5.90 3.15
CA THR A 25 1.38 6.82 4.15
C THR A 25 1.16 6.26 5.55
N GLY A 26 2.07 6.61 6.46
CA GLY A 26 2.02 6.24 7.87
C GLY A 26 3.36 5.78 8.41
N GLY A 27 3.33 5.25 9.62
CA GLY A 27 4.48 4.67 10.32
C GLY A 27 4.06 3.49 11.20
N GLY A 28 5.06 2.84 11.78
CA GLY A 28 4.87 1.64 12.59
C GLY A 28 3.92 1.87 13.77
N GLY A 29 3.11 0.86 14.07
CA GLY A 29 2.13 0.94 15.17
C GLY A 29 0.89 1.76 14.83
N GLY A 30 0.60 1.99 13.54
CA GLY A 30 -0.60 2.71 13.08
C GLY A 30 -0.47 4.24 13.08
N LEU A 31 0.74 4.76 13.17
CA LEU A 31 0.98 6.21 13.17
C LEU A 31 0.55 6.80 11.82
N VAL A 32 -0.48 7.64 11.82
CA VAL A 32 -1.04 8.29 10.61
C VAL A 32 -1.43 7.26 9.52
N GLU A 33 -1.82 6.05 9.94
CA GLU A 33 -2.25 4.98 9.04
C GLU A 33 -3.75 5.10 8.71
N ALA A 34 -4.10 4.97 7.44
CA ALA A 34 -5.49 4.92 6.98
C ALA A 34 -6.12 3.53 7.23
N SER A 35 -6.06 3.02 8.47
CA SER A 35 -6.41 1.63 8.80
C SER A 35 -7.84 1.23 8.39
N ALA A 36 -8.80 2.16 8.46
CA ALA A 36 -10.17 1.90 8.02
C ALA A 36 -10.26 1.62 6.51
N LEU A 37 -9.51 2.37 5.70
CA LEU A 37 -9.44 2.15 4.26
C LEU A 37 -8.69 0.86 3.93
N HIS A 38 -7.56 0.59 4.58
CA HIS A 38 -6.81 -0.68 4.38
C HIS A 38 -7.70 -1.90 4.63
N ALA A 39 -8.50 -1.88 5.72
CA ALA A 39 -9.43 -2.95 6.03
C ALA A 39 -10.57 -3.06 4.99
N ALA A 40 -11.06 -1.95 4.44
CA ALA A 40 -12.08 -1.95 3.39
C ALA A 40 -11.55 -2.53 2.06
N VAL A 41 -10.33 -2.17 1.67
CA VAL A 41 -9.69 -2.71 0.47
C VAL A 41 -9.48 -4.22 0.59
N GLU A 42 -9.00 -4.71 1.75
CA GLU A 42 -8.87 -6.14 1.98
C GLU A 42 -10.22 -6.87 1.92
N ARG A 43 -11.24 -6.35 2.63
CA ARG A 43 -12.58 -6.95 2.60
C ARG A 43 -13.12 -7.04 1.17
N ARG A 44 -12.93 -5.99 0.36
CA ARG A 44 -13.32 -5.98 -1.05
C ARG A 44 -12.59 -7.09 -1.80
N PHE A 45 -11.26 -7.18 -1.69
CA PHE A 45 -10.49 -8.23 -2.35
C PHE A 45 -10.94 -9.63 -1.96
N LEU A 46 -11.16 -9.90 -0.66
CA LEU A 46 -11.63 -11.20 -0.20
C LEU A 46 -13.04 -11.57 -0.71
N ALA A 47 -13.88 -10.57 -0.98
CA ALA A 47 -15.23 -10.78 -1.46
C ALA A 47 -15.34 -10.90 -2.99
N THR A 48 -14.45 -10.23 -3.73
CA THR A 48 -14.59 -10.07 -5.19
C THR A 48 -13.37 -10.49 -5.98
N GLU A 49 -12.26 -10.83 -5.33
CA GLU A 49 -10.93 -11.00 -5.92
C GLU A 49 -10.39 -9.76 -6.63
N HIS A 50 -10.95 -8.57 -6.34
CA HIS A 50 -10.51 -7.26 -6.87
C HIS A 50 -10.30 -6.24 -5.73
N PRO A 51 -9.30 -5.34 -5.81
CA PRO A 51 -8.44 -5.10 -6.96
C PRO A 51 -7.26 -6.08 -7.09
N ARG A 52 -6.77 -6.28 -8.30
CA ARG A 52 -5.66 -7.19 -8.64
C ARG A 52 -4.42 -6.45 -9.11
N ASN A 53 -3.28 -7.12 -9.02
CA ASN A 53 -2.00 -6.68 -9.61
C ASN A 53 -1.54 -5.27 -9.18
N LEU A 54 -1.78 -4.91 -7.93
CA LEU A 54 -1.37 -3.63 -7.37
C LEU A 54 0.16 -3.52 -7.29
N THR A 55 0.65 -2.29 -7.54
CA THR A 55 1.98 -1.87 -7.12
C THR A 55 1.83 -0.98 -5.90
N CYS A 56 2.45 -1.36 -4.78
CA CYS A 56 2.41 -0.56 -3.55
C CYS A 56 3.75 0.14 -3.31
N ILE A 57 3.70 1.39 -2.86
CA ILE A 57 4.88 2.21 -2.56
C ILE A 57 4.75 2.75 -1.14
N HIS A 58 5.77 2.56 -0.30
CA HIS A 58 5.80 3.12 1.05
C HIS A 58 7.22 3.48 1.50
N ALA A 59 7.41 4.67 2.04
CA ALA A 59 8.73 5.12 2.51
C ALA A 59 9.08 4.58 3.91
N LEU A 60 8.10 4.51 4.80
CA LEU A 60 8.23 4.02 6.17
C LEU A 60 7.49 2.70 6.32
N GLY A 61 7.67 2.02 7.45
CA GLY A 61 6.99 0.75 7.69
C GLY A 61 5.56 0.96 8.16
N ILE A 62 4.63 0.23 7.54
CA ILE A 62 3.19 0.33 7.75
C ILE A 62 2.68 -0.95 8.42
N GLY A 63 1.82 -0.81 9.43
CA GLY A 63 1.26 -1.92 10.19
C GLY A 63 1.80 -2.07 11.60
N ASP A 64 1.56 -3.24 12.17
CA ASP A 64 1.63 -3.52 13.61
C ASP A 64 2.51 -4.74 13.95
N ARG A 65 3.26 -5.28 12.97
CA ARG A 65 3.98 -6.56 13.04
C ARG A 65 3.08 -7.79 13.21
N GLN A 66 1.77 -7.64 12.97
CA GLN A 66 0.80 -8.73 13.05
C GLN A 66 -0.03 -8.77 11.76
N GLU A 67 -1.22 -8.18 11.76
CA GLU A 67 -2.24 -8.34 10.70
C GLU A 67 -2.67 -7.01 10.06
N ARG A 68 -2.24 -5.86 10.57
CA ARG A 68 -2.69 -4.54 10.09
C ARG A 68 -1.73 -3.92 9.08
N GLY A 69 -2.09 -2.73 8.60
CA GLY A 69 -1.31 -1.98 7.64
C GLY A 69 -1.13 -2.74 6.33
N MET A 70 0.13 -2.86 5.88
CA MET A 70 0.45 -3.47 4.60
C MET A 70 0.12 -4.97 4.53
N ASN A 71 -0.02 -5.67 5.65
CA ASN A 71 -0.45 -7.08 5.64
C ASN A 71 -1.85 -7.25 5.04
N ARG A 72 -2.70 -6.22 5.10
CA ARG A 72 -4.05 -6.20 4.50
C ARG A 72 -4.01 -6.25 2.97
N PHE A 73 -2.86 -5.94 2.37
CA PHE A 73 -2.59 -6.01 0.94
C PHE A 73 -1.82 -7.29 0.54
N ALA A 74 -1.46 -8.13 1.51
CA ALA A 74 -0.60 -9.30 1.32
C ALA A 74 -1.39 -10.55 0.90
N HIS A 75 -2.07 -10.46 -0.24
CA HIS A 75 -2.80 -11.58 -0.82
C HIS A 75 -2.29 -11.87 -2.24
N VAL A 76 -2.07 -13.15 -2.55
CA VAL A 76 -1.70 -13.59 -3.92
C VAL A 76 -2.75 -13.11 -4.90
N GLY A 77 -2.32 -12.47 -5.98
CA GLY A 77 -3.19 -11.86 -6.99
C GLY A 77 -3.63 -10.42 -6.67
N MET A 78 -3.59 -9.99 -5.42
CA MET A 78 -3.89 -8.60 -5.03
C MET A 78 -2.70 -7.68 -5.32
N THR A 79 -1.55 -7.97 -4.72
CA THR A 79 -0.31 -7.17 -4.88
C THR A 79 0.69 -7.98 -5.69
N THR A 80 1.31 -7.36 -6.69
CA THR A 80 2.36 -7.99 -7.51
C THR A 80 3.72 -7.35 -7.30
N ARG A 81 3.76 -6.08 -6.85
CA ARG A 81 5.00 -5.35 -6.63
C ARG A 81 4.92 -4.47 -5.39
N VAL A 82 6.01 -4.41 -4.64
CA VAL A 82 6.19 -3.47 -3.53
C VAL A 82 7.53 -2.77 -3.64
N ILE A 83 7.50 -1.43 -3.56
CA ILE A 83 8.67 -0.56 -3.45
C ILE A 83 8.65 0.06 -2.05
N GLY A 84 9.43 -0.54 -1.14
CA GLY A 84 9.32 -0.30 0.30
C GLY A 84 10.62 0.14 0.96
N GLY A 85 10.55 1.16 1.81
CA GLY A 85 11.71 1.65 2.56
C GLY A 85 11.94 0.98 3.91
N HIS A 86 10.92 0.35 4.50
CA HIS A 86 11.04 -0.35 5.77
C HIS A 86 9.98 -1.45 5.90
N TRP A 87 10.41 -2.71 6.00
CA TRP A 87 9.53 -3.88 5.83
C TRP A 87 9.10 -4.59 7.12
N VAL A 88 9.78 -4.32 8.25
CA VAL A 88 9.64 -5.11 9.49
C VAL A 88 8.20 -5.11 10.05
N TRP A 89 7.40 -4.09 9.78
CA TRP A 89 6.03 -3.96 10.31
C TRP A 89 5.00 -4.85 9.62
N SER A 90 5.38 -5.55 8.54
CA SER A 90 4.45 -6.28 7.67
C SER A 90 4.96 -7.71 7.40
N PRO A 91 4.92 -8.63 8.39
CA PRO A 91 5.51 -9.97 8.26
C PRO A 91 4.91 -10.81 7.12
N ARG A 92 3.61 -10.70 6.84
CA ARG A 92 2.99 -11.45 5.73
C ARG A 92 3.51 -10.97 4.38
N MET A 93 3.69 -9.66 4.22
CA MET A 93 4.29 -9.09 3.01
C MET A 93 5.76 -9.52 2.83
N GLN A 94 6.52 -9.60 3.92
CA GLN A 94 7.88 -10.15 3.90
C GLN A 94 7.89 -11.63 3.48
N GLN A 95 6.90 -12.41 3.92
CA GLN A 95 6.78 -13.81 3.56
C GLN A 95 6.52 -13.97 2.05
N MET A 96 5.56 -13.23 1.49
CA MET A 96 5.30 -13.22 0.04
C MET A 96 6.55 -12.87 -0.78
N ALA A 97 7.34 -11.90 -0.30
CA ALA A 97 8.61 -11.55 -0.94
C ALA A 97 9.63 -12.70 -0.90
N ARG A 98 9.75 -13.40 0.24
CA ARG A 98 10.65 -14.56 0.39
C ARG A 98 10.22 -15.73 -0.49
N ASP A 99 8.92 -15.90 -0.67
CA ASP A 99 8.33 -16.98 -1.45
C ASP A 99 8.30 -16.67 -2.96
N ASN A 100 8.86 -15.53 -3.38
CA ASN A 100 8.87 -15.04 -4.78
C ASN A 100 7.46 -14.84 -5.36
N GLU A 101 6.47 -14.56 -4.51
CA GLU A 101 5.10 -14.27 -4.94
C GLU A 101 4.92 -12.82 -5.43
N ILE A 102 5.83 -11.93 -5.03
CA ILE A 102 5.84 -10.51 -5.41
C ILE A 102 7.24 -10.04 -5.79
N GLU A 103 7.30 -9.00 -6.62
CA GLU A 103 8.51 -8.22 -6.82
C GLU A 103 8.73 -7.28 -5.62
N ALA A 104 9.85 -7.45 -4.91
CA ALA A 104 10.16 -6.68 -3.71
C ALA A 104 11.41 -5.81 -3.90
N TYR A 105 11.22 -4.49 -3.93
CA TYR A 105 12.30 -3.51 -4.04
C TYR A 105 12.51 -2.80 -2.72
N VAL A 106 13.78 -2.68 -2.30
CA VAL A 106 14.19 -1.96 -1.09
C VAL A 106 14.99 -0.73 -1.49
N LEU A 107 14.47 0.45 -1.17
CA LEU A 107 15.14 1.74 -1.36
C LEU A 107 15.20 2.49 -0.03
N PRO A 108 16.20 3.37 0.19
CA PRO A 108 16.20 4.20 1.40
C PRO A 108 14.91 5.03 1.51
N GLY A 109 14.27 5.03 2.68
CA GLY A 109 12.99 5.73 2.87
C GLY A 109 13.04 7.21 2.50
N GLY A 110 14.14 7.91 2.79
CA GLY A 110 14.35 9.30 2.37
C GLY A 110 14.40 9.49 0.86
N VAL A 111 14.95 8.52 0.12
CA VAL A 111 14.97 8.55 -1.35
C VAL A 111 13.57 8.37 -1.91
N ILE A 112 12.77 7.44 -1.36
CA ILE A 112 11.36 7.28 -1.77
C ILE A 112 10.57 8.58 -1.55
N MET A 113 10.76 9.25 -0.41
CA MET A 113 10.08 10.53 -0.14
C MET A 113 10.49 11.63 -1.12
N GLN A 114 11.78 11.69 -1.47
CA GLN A 114 12.28 12.62 -2.49
C GLN A 114 11.67 12.30 -3.87
N LEU A 115 11.67 11.03 -4.28
CA LEU A 115 11.06 10.61 -5.55
C LEU A 115 9.57 10.98 -5.61
N MET A 116 8.80 10.74 -4.56
CA MET A 116 7.38 11.14 -4.51
C MET A 116 7.20 12.66 -4.66
N ARG A 117 8.10 13.46 -4.07
CA ARG A 117 8.08 14.92 -4.21
C ARG A 117 8.39 15.35 -5.64
N GLU A 118 9.43 14.79 -6.27
CA GLU A 118 9.80 15.13 -7.65
C GLU A 118 8.71 14.72 -8.66
N VAL A 119 8.10 13.54 -8.46
CA VAL A 119 6.94 13.09 -9.26
C VAL A 119 5.78 14.07 -9.14
N ALA A 120 5.47 14.56 -7.95
CA ALA A 120 4.42 15.56 -7.74
C ALA A 120 4.75 16.92 -8.40
N ALA A 121 6.04 17.26 -8.54
CA ALA A 121 6.51 18.44 -9.26
C ALA A 121 6.56 18.25 -10.79
N GLY A 122 6.27 17.05 -11.31
CA GLY A 122 6.39 16.73 -12.73
C GLY A 122 7.83 16.66 -13.22
N VAL A 123 8.80 16.50 -12.31
CA VAL A 123 10.22 16.39 -12.62
C VAL A 123 10.57 14.90 -12.71
N PRO A 124 11.00 14.40 -13.87
CA PRO A 124 11.52 13.04 -13.96
C PRO A 124 12.83 12.93 -13.16
N ALA A 125 12.99 11.82 -12.45
CA ALA A 125 14.22 11.47 -11.74
C ALA A 125 15.30 10.98 -12.70
#